data_AF-A0A356NXF3-F1
#
_entry.id   AF-A0A356NXF3-F1
#
_cell.length_a   1.000
_cell.length_b   1.000
_cell.length_c   1.000
_cell.angle_alpha   90.00
_cell.angle_beta   90.00
_cell.angle_gamma   90.00
#
_symmetry.space_group_name_H-M   'P 1'
#
loop_
_entity.id
_entity.type
_entity.pdbx_description
1 polymer ?
#
loop_
_entity_poly.entity_id
_entity_poly.type
_entity_poly.pdbx_seq_one_letter_code
_entity_poly.pdbx_strand_id
1 'polypeptide(L)' 'MMTNGQQIWQQQEPKLVAILRGITPSDILPVCTVLYEAGFRAIEVPLNSPEPLASITLAREGVPADAFVG' A
#
# COMPACT_ATOMS: atom_id res chain seq x y z
N MET A 1 27.19 -3.37 2.41
CA MET A 1 26.11 -4.14 1.75
C MET A 1 24.80 -3.43 2.06
N MET A 2 24.00 -3.12 1.04
CA MET A 2 22.67 -2.51 1.24
C MET A 2 21.70 -3.58 1.74
N THR A 3 20.78 -3.23 2.64
CA THR A 3 19.73 -4.15 3.07
C THR A 3 18.68 -4.33 1.96
N ASN A 4 17.92 -5.43 1.95
CA ASN A 4 16.82 -5.62 1.00
C ASN A 4 15.87 -4.41 0.98
N GLY A 5 15.59 -3.81 2.14
CA GLY A 5 14.78 -2.60 2.23
C GLY A 5 15.39 -1.42 1.48
N GLN A 6 16.68 -1.14 1.65
CA GLN A 6 17.36 -0.03 0.96
C GLN A 6 17.33 -0.17 -0.56
N GLN A 7 17.47 -1.39 -1.09
CA GLN A 7 17.45 -1.63 -2.53
C GLN A 7 16.05 -1.44 -3.13
N ILE A 8 15.01 -1.90 -2.43
CA ILE A 8 13.61 -1.70 -2.84
C ILE A 8 13.31 -0.20 -2.93
N TRP A 9 13.64 0.58 -1.90
CA TRP A 9 13.40 2.03 -1.87
C TRP A 9 14.13 2.81 -2.98
N GLN A 10 15.29 2.32 -3.44
CA GLN A 10 16.02 3.00 -4.51
C GLN A 10 15.42 2.74 -5.90
N GLN A 11 14.74 1.62 -6.09
CA GLN A 11 14.19 1.18 -7.38
C GLN A 11 12.74 1.60 -7.60
N GLN A 12 12.04 2.07 -6.56
CA GLN A 12 10.66 2.56 -6.68
C GLN A 12 10.63 4.02 -7.13
N GLU A 13 9.73 4.33 -8.06
CA GLU A 13 9.38 5.69 -8.46
C GLU A 13 7.84 5.80 -8.53
N PRO A 14 7.23 6.75 -7.79
CA PRO A 14 7.84 7.71 -6.87
C PRO A 14 8.26 7.07 -5.53
N LYS A 15 9.25 7.69 -4.85
CA LYS A 15 9.69 7.29 -3.49
C LYS A 15 8.75 7.83 -2.41
N LEU A 16 7.48 7.45 -2.50
CA LEU A 16 6.40 7.91 -1.63
C LEU A 16 5.61 6.73 -1.08
N VAL A 17 5.05 6.92 0.12
CA VAL A 17 4.13 5.97 0.76
C VAL A 17 2.78 6.66 0.93
N ALA A 18 1.71 6.00 0.48
CA ALA A 18 0.35 6.46 0.69
C ALA A 18 -0.19 5.90 2.01
N ILE A 19 -0.35 6.74 3.03
CA ILE A 19 -0.86 6.33 4.36
C ILE A 19 -2.37 6.56 4.43
N LEU A 20 -3.16 5.47 4.40
CA LEU A 20 -4.62 5.49 4.33
C LEU A 20 -5.26 5.44 5.72
N ARG A 21 -5.09 6.51 6.50
CA ARG A 21 -5.64 6.58 7.86
C ARG A 21 -7.17 6.61 7.83
N GLY A 22 -7.79 5.71 8.60
CA GLY A 22 -9.24 5.68 8.76
C GLY A 22 -9.98 5.04 7.59
N ILE A 23 -9.26 4.43 6.64
CA ILE A 23 -9.84 3.70 5.52
C ILE A 23 -10.69 2.53 6.02
N THR A 24 -11.79 2.25 5.34
CA THR A 24 -12.67 1.11 5.64
C THR A 24 -12.42 -0.03 4.64
N PRO A 25 -12.79 -1.28 4.99
CA PRO A 25 -12.72 -2.40 4.05
C PRO A 25 -13.52 -2.19 2.74
N SER A 26 -14.59 -1.40 2.75
CA SER A 26 -15.37 -1.10 1.54
C SER A 26 -14.69 -0.09 0.61
N ASP A 27 -13.85 0.78 1.16
CA ASP A 27 -13.19 1.86 0.40
C ASP A 27 -11.77 1.48 -0.04
N ILE A 28 -11.15 0.48 0.59
CA ILE A 28 -9.73 0.19 0.42
C ILE A 28 -9.36 -0.15 -1.03
N LEU A 29 -10.11 -1.05 -1.67
CA LEU A 29 -9.79 -1.54 -3.02
C LEU A 29 -9.84 -0.42 -4.06
N PRO A 30 -10.93 0.36 -4.21
CA PRO A 30 -10.96 1.43 -5.20
C PRO A 30 -9.89 2.51 -4.94
N VAL A 31 -9.56 2.83 -3.68
CA VAL A 31 -8.49 3.77 -3.35
C VAL A 31 -7.12 3.22 -3.74
N CYS A 32 -6.82 1.96 -3.41
CA CYS A 32 -5.57 1.32 -3.78
C CYS A 32 -5.37 1.23 -5.29
N THR A 33 -6.43 0.93 -6.06
CA THR A 33 -6.37 0.89 -7.53
C THR A 33 -5.97 2.25 -8.10
N VAL A 34 -6.63 3.33 -7.68
CA VAL A 34 -6.32 4.68 -8.17
C VAL A 34 -4.89 5.10 -7.81
N LEU A 35 -4.43 4.78 -6.59
CA LEU A 35 -3.06 5.08 -6.17
C LEU A 35 -2.04 4.32 -7.01
N TYR A 36 -2.30 3.04 -7.29
CA TYR A 36 -1.43 2.23 -8.13
C TYR A 36 -1.32 2.79 -9.55
N GLU A 37 -2.46 3.17 -10.16
CA GLU A 37 -2.52 3.82 -11.47
C GLU A 37 -1.80 5.18 -11.49
N ALA A 38 -1.87 5.93 -10.38
CA ALA A 38 -1.14 7.18 -10.19
C ALA A 38 0.37 6.99 -9.94
N GLY A 39 0.86 5.74 -9.90
CA GLY A 39 2.27 5.40 -9.77
C GLY A 39 2.71 4.99 -8.38
N PHE A 40 1.86 5.07 -7.34
CA PHE A 40 2.25 4.61 -6.01
C PHE A 40 2.49 3.10 -5.99
N ARG A 41 3.54 2.68 -5.27
CA ARG A 41 3.88 1.28 -5.07
C ARG A 41 4.01 0.88 -3.60
N ALA A 42 3.90 1.83 -2.68
CA ALA A 42 3.85 1.57 -1.25
C ALA A 42 2.58 2.18 -0.65
N ILE A 43 1.73 1.34 -0.08
CA ILE A 43 0.46 1.70 0.56
C ILE A 43 0.51 1.22 2.00
N GLU A 44 0.24 2.11 2.95
CA GLU A 44 0.18 1.82 4.38
C GLU A 44 -1.27 1.94 4.86
N VAL A 45 -1.74 0.93 5.60
CA VAL A 45 -3.00 0.95 6.35
C VAL A 45 -2.66 0.97 7.84
N PRO A 46 -2.81 2.12 8.52
CA PRO A 46 -2.52 2.19 9.95
C PRO A 46 -3.38 1.22 10.76
N LEU A 47 -2.79 0.53 11.74
CA LEU A 47 -3.50 -0.38 12.65
C LEU A 47 -4.56 0.30 13.53
N ASN A 48 -4.67 1.63 13.49
CA ASN A 48 -5.75 2.39 14.11
C ASN A 48 -6.90 2.75 13.15
N SER A 49 -6.91 2.22 11.92
CA SER A 49 -8.04 2.30 10.99
C SER A 49 -9.12 1.27 11.34
N PRO A 50 -10.39 1.46 10.90
CA PRO A 50 -11.43 0.44 11.01
C PRO A 50 -11.01 -0.88 10.34
N GLU A 51 -11.13 -2.00 11.07
CA GLU A 51 -10.85 -3.36 10.57
C GLU A 51 -9.55 -3.44 9.73
N PRO A 52 -8.40 -3.02 10.28
CA PRO A 52 -7.21 -2.69 9.49
C PRO A 52 -6.64 -3.94 8.80
N LEU A 53 -6.69 -5.10 9.45
CA LEU A 53 -6.23 -6.35 8.87
C LEU A 53 -7.10 -6.80 7.68
N ALA A 54 -8.41 -6.59 7.75
CA ALA A 54 -9.31 -6.89 6.62
C ALA A 54 -8.98 -5.98 5.43
N SER A 55 -8.76 -4.69 5.68
CA SER A 55 -8.32 -3.73 4.66
C SER A 55 -6.97 -4.14 4.04
N ILE A 56 -5.98 -4.52 4.85
CA ILE A 56 -4.67 -4.99 4.35
C ILE A 56 -4.82 -6.25 3.48
N THR A 57 -5.62 -7.23 3.91
CA THR A 57 -5.89 -8.45 3.13
C THR A 57 -6.53 -8.11 1.79
N LEU A 58 -7.61 -7.32 1.78
CA LEU A 58 -8.31 -6.91 0.57
C LEU A 58 -7.42 -6.11 -0.38
N ALA A 59 -6.65 -5.16 0.16
CA ALA A 59 -5.68 -4.39 -0.62
C ALA A 59 -4.66 -5.31 -1.25
N ARG A 60 -4.03 -6.20 -0.48
CA ARG A 60 -3.00 -7.11 -1.00
C ARG A 60 -3.55 -8.04 -2.07
N GLU A 61 -4.74 -8.58 -1.89
CA GLU A 61 -5.38 -9.46 -2.88
C GLU A 61 -5.78 -8.71 -4.16
N GLY A 62 -6.15 -7.44 -4.05
CA GLY A 62 -6.67 -6.64 -5.15
C GLY A 62 -5.64 -5.84 -5.95
N VAL A 63 -4.44 -5.58 -5.42
CA VAL A 63 -3.37 -4.86 -6.13
C VAL A 63 -2.35 -5.80 -6.77
N PRO A 64 -1.67 -5.37 -7.85
CA PRO A 64 -0.55 -6.10 -8.45
C PRO A 64 0.56 -6.46 -7.44
N ALA A 65 1.28 -7.54 -7.72
CA ALA A 65 2.23 -8.13 -6.78
C ALA A 65 3.50 -7.28 -6.51
N ASP A 66 3.77 -6.28 -7.35
CA ASP A 66 4.87 -5.32 -7.16
C ASP A 66 4.50 -4.15 -6.23
N ALA A 67 3.23 -4.06 -5.79
CA ALA A 67 2.82 -3.12 -4.75
C ALA A 67 3.08 -3.71 -3.35
N PHE A 68 3.67 -2.89 -2.48
CA PHE A 68 3.84 -3.15 -1.07
C PHE A 68 2.63 -2.63 -0.30
N VAL A 69 2.03 -3.50 0.50
CA VAL A 69 0.85 -3.21 1.34
C VAL A 69 1.16 -3.67 2.76
N GLY A 70 0.90 -2.82 3.76
CA GLY A 70 1.10 -3.16 5.17
C GLY A 70 0.58 -2.12 6.13
#